data_AF-A0A2S2QG16-F1
#
_entry.id   AF-A0A2S2QG16-F1
#
_cell.length_a   1.000
_cell.length_b   1.000
_cell.length_c   1.000
_cell.angle_alpha   90.00
_cell.angle_beta   90.00
_cell.angle_gamma   90.00
#
_symmetry.space_group_name_H-M   'P 1'
#
loop_
_entity.id
_entity.type
_entity.pdbx_description
1 polymer ?
#
loop_
_entity_poly.entity_id
_entity_poly.type
_entity_poly.pdbx_seq_one_letter_code
_entity_poly.pdbx_strand_id
1 'polypeptide(L)'
;MNMHNHEPSVAKVAADKIVTKIKKRALETQKSTCQVINECAQNTDVACQGALPNQQALKKLIRRKRNEINQAPSNPTTLADLEIPECYKMYESEPENFENF
;
A
#
# COMPACT_ATOMS: atom_id res chain seq x y z
N MET A 1 -10.27 1.25 -37.76
CA MET A 1 -10.24 1.55 -36.31
C MET A 1 -11.15 0.55 -35.61
N ASN A 2 -10.61 -0.28 -34.71
CA ASN A 2 -11.40 -1.28 -34.00
C ASN A 2 -11.90 -0.68 -32.67
N MET A 3 -13.10 -0.12 -32.67
CA MET A 3 -13.72 0.41 -31.44
C MET A 3 -14.21 -0.75 -30.57
N HIS A 4 -13.39 -1.17 -29.61
CA HIS A 4 -13.81 -2.08 -28.54
C HIS A 4 -14.64 -1.32 -27.50
N ASN A 5 -15.90 -1.04 -27.82
CA ASN A 5 -16.90 -0.58 -26.86
C ASN A 5 -17.67 -1.80 -26.34
N HIS A 6 -17.14 -2.50 -25.32
CA HIS A 6 -17.90 -3.53 -24.63
C HIS A 6 -18.66 -2.86 -23.48
N GLU A 7 -19.97 -3.08 -23.38
CA GLU A 7 -20.77 -2.58 -22.27
C GLU A 7 -20.17 -3.02 -20.93
N PRO A 8 -20.09 -2.14 -19.91
CA PRO A 8 -19.50 -2.51 -18.64
C PRO A 8 -20.32 -3.63 -18.00
N SER A 9 -19.70 -4.80 -17.84
CA SER A 9 -20.30 -5.90 -17.09
C SER A 9 -20.59 -5.44 -15.66
N VAL A 10 -21.83 -5.60 -15.21
CA VAL A 10 -22.26 -5.25 -13.85
C VAL A 10 -21.36 -5.92 -12.80
N ALA A 11 -20.99 -7.18 -13.04
CA ALA A 11 -20.09 -7.94 -12.17
C ALA A 11 -18.68 -7.30 -12.10
N LYS A 12 -18.18 -6.79 -13.23
CA LYS A 12 -16.87 -6.11 -13.28
C LYS A 12 -16.91 -4.78 -12.52
N VAL A 13 -17.97 -3.99 -12.72
CA VAL A 13 -18.15 -2.72 -11.99
C VAL A 13 -18.22 -2.97 -10.47
N ALA A 14 -18.94 -4.01 -10.05
CA ALA A 14 -18.99 -4.40 -8.65
C ALA A 14 -17.63 -4.88 -8.12
N ALA A 15 -16.89 -5.68 -8.90
CA ALA A 15 -15.53 -6.10 -8.56
C ALA A 15 -14.57 -4.91 -8.40
N ASP A 16 -14.63 -3.92 -9.29
CA ASP A 16 -13.79 -2.71 -9.22
C ASP A 16 -14.10 -1.87 -7.98
N LYS A 17 -15.37 -1.81 -7.55
CA LYS A 17 -15.75 -1.16 -6.27
C LYS A 17 -15.11 -1.86 -5.07
N ILE A 18 -15.07 -3.19 -5.07
CA ILE A 18 -14.43 -3.97 -4.00
C ILE A 18 -12.92 -3.75 -4.00
N VAL A 19 -12.28 -3.79 -5.17
CA VAL A 19 -10.85 -3.50 -5.31
C VAL A 19 -10.52 -2.10 -4.81
N THR A 20 -11.39 -1.13 -5.08
CA THR A 20 -11.27 0.25 -4.57
C THR A 20 -11.39 0.29 -3.04
N LYS A 21 -12.35 -0.45 -2.46
CA LYS A 21 -12.49 -0.60 -1.01
C LYS A 21 -11.24 -1.25 -0.38
N ILE A 22 -10.67 -2.28 -1.01
CA ILE A 22 -9.43 -2.93 -0.58
C ILE A 22 -8.27 -1.92 -0.57
N LYS A 23 -8.11 -1.13 -1.63
CA LYS A 23 -7.07 -0.08 -1.70
C LYS A 23 -7.21 0.92 -0.57
N LYS A 24 -8.43 1.41 -0.30
CA LYS A 24 -8.70 2.35 0.79
C LYS A 24 -8.32 1.74 2.15
N ARG A 25 -8.80 0.53 2.43
CA ARG A 25 -8.56 -0.14 3.71
C ARG A 25 -7.10 -0.56 3.91
N ALA A 26 -6.37 -0.81 2.83
CA ALA A 26 -4.93 -1.06 2.88
C ALA A 26 -4.13 0.12 3.42
N LEU A 27 -4.58 1.36 3.16
CA LEU A 27 -3.95 2.60 3.64
C LEU A 27 -4.39 2.92 5.08
N GLU A 28 -5.66 2.69 5.41
CA GLU A 28 -6.24 3.07 6.71
C GLU A 28 -5.93 2.07 7.84
N THR A 29 -5.52 0.84 7.52
CA THR A 29 -5.43 -0.24 8.54
C THR A 29 -4.10 -0.99 8.48
N GLN A 30 -3.61 -1.36 9.67
CA GLN A 30 -2.44 -2.23 9.87
C GLN A 30 -2.79 -3.73 9.92
N LYS A 31 -4.02 -4.11 9.53
CA LYS A 31 -4.46 -5.51 9.53
C LYS A 31 -3.64 -6.37 8.57
N SER A 32 -3.62 -7.69 8.75
CA SER A 32 -2.98 -8.58 7.78
C SER A 32 -3.65 -8.51 6.40
N THR A 33 -2.92 -8.82 5.34
CA THR A 33 -3.45 -8.77 3.96
C THR A 33 -4.65 -9.69 3.78
N CYS A 34 -4.64 -10.87 4.40
CA CYS A 34 -5.75 -11.82 4.39
C CYS A 34 -7.00 -11.24 5.08
N GLN A 35 -6.85 -10.56 6.21
CA GLN A 35 -7.98 -9.92 6.91
C GLN A 35 -8.60 -8.81 6.04
N VAL A 36 -7.79 -7.96 5.40
CA VAL A 36 -8.29 -6.90 4.52
C VAL A 36 -9.07 -7.48 3.34
N ILE A 37 -8.57 -8.56 2.72
CA ILE A 37 -9.25 -9.25 1.61
C ILE A 37 -10.59 -9.82 2.09
N ASN A 38 -10.59 -10.57 3.19
CA ASN A 38 -11.79 -11.21 3.71
C ASN A 38 -12.85 -10.16 4.08
N GLU A 39 -12.50 -9.11 4.83
CA GLU A 39 -13.43 -8.05 5.21
C GLU A 39 -14.06 -7.32 4.02
N CYS A 40 -13.34 -7.22 2.90
CA CYS A 40 -13.84 -6.54 1.71
C CYS A 40 -14.64 -7.46 0.79
N ALA A 41 -14.29 -8.74 0.72
CA ALA A 41 -14.87 -9.70 -0.22
C ALA A 41 -15.97 -10.59 0.39
N GLN A 42 -16.08 -10.71 1.71
CA GLN A 42 -16.93 -11.71 2.39
C GLN A 42 -18.44 -11.58 2.08
N ASN A 43 -18.95 -10.37 1.81
CA ASN A 43 -20.39 -10.13 1.57
C ASN A 43 -20.69 -9.80 0.11
N THR A 44 -19.95 -10.40 -0.82
CA THR A 44 -20.13 -10.13 -2.25
C THR A 44 -20.76 -11.30 -2.98
N ASP A 45 -21.64 -10.98 -3.93
CA ASP A 45 -22.27 -11.93 -4.82
C ASP A 45 -21.27 -12.83 -5.57
N VAL A 46 -21.67 -14.07 -5.86
CA VAL A 46 -20.82 -15.10 -6.48
C VAL A 46 -20.34 -14.67 -7.87
N ALA A 47 -21.19 -13.99 -8.65
CA ALA A 47 -20.80 -13.48 -9.96
C ALA A 47 -19.70 -12.41 -9.83
N CYS A 48 -19.74 -11.62 -8.76
CA CYS A 48 -18.70 -10.63 -8.46
C CYS A 48 -17.40 -11.30 -8.00
N GLN A 49 -17.46 -12.40 -7.24
CA GLN A 49 -16.26 -13.17 -6.84
C GLN A 49 -15.50 -13.69 -8.06
N GLY A 50 -16.21 -14.20 -9.06
CA GLY A 50 -15.61 -14.68 -10.31
C GLY A 50 -14.94 -13.57 -11.12
N ALA A 51 -15.38 -12.31 -10.96
CA ALA A 51 -14.79 -11.15 -11.61
C ALA A 51 -13.64 -10.50 -10.82
N LEU A 52 -13.39 -10.93 -9.58
CA LEU A 52 -12.28 -10.38 -8.77
C LEU A 52 -10.92 -10.85 -9.28
N PRO A 53 -9.88 -10.02 -9.13
CA PRO A 53 -8.50 -10.47 -9.31
C PRO A 53 -8.20 -11.62 -8.36
N ASN A 54 -7.32 -12.53 -8.78
CA ASN A 54 -6.89 -13.64 -7.93
C ASN A 54 -6.27 -13.14 -6.61
N GLN A 55 -6.26 -14.01 -5.60
CA GLN A 55 -5.83 -13.65 -4.25
C GLN A 55 -4.37 -13.14 -4.19
N GLN A 56 -3.47 -13.66 -5.05
CA GLN A 56 -2.09 -13.19 -5.10
C GLN A 56 -1.99 -11.76 -5.65
N ALA A 57 -2.78 -11.43 -6.67
CA ALA A 57 -2.87 -10.09 -7.23
C ALA A 57 -3.41 -9.10 -6.17
N LEU A 58 -4.43 -9.50 -5.41
CA LEU A 58 -4.95 -8.67 -4.30
C LEU A 58 -3.91 -8.44 -3.20
N LYS A 59 -3.13 -9.47 -2.82
CA LYS A 59 -2.03 -9.33 -1.85
C LYS A 59 -0.96 -8.36 -2.36
N LYS A 60 -0.55 -8.47 -3.63
CA LYS A 60 0.40 -7.55 -4.26
C LYS A 60 -0.13 -6.11 -4.29
N LEU A 61 -1.42 -5.93 -4.59
CA LEU A 61 -2.07 -4.63 -4.59
C LEU A 61 -2.01 -3.96 -3.21
N ILE A 62 -2.37 -4.70 -2.16
CA ILE A 62 -2.31 -4.21 -0.77
C ILE A 62 -0.88 -3.82 -0.40
N ARG A 63 0.10 -4.68 -0.72
CA ARG A 63 1.52 -4.40 -0.44
C ARG A 63 1.99 -3.14 -1.15
N ARG A 64 1.64 -2.95 -2.43
CA ARG A 64 1.99 -1.73 -3.17
C ARG A 64 1.40 -0.49 -2.52
N LYS A 65 0.12 -0.54 -2.15
CA LYS A 65 -0.55 0.59 -1.48
C LYS A 65 0.09 0.95 -0.14
N ARG A 66 0.47 -0.05 0.65
CA ARG A 66 1.21 0.20 1.90
C ARG A 66 2.60 0.75 1.66
N ASN A 67 3.28 0.26 0.63
CA ASN A 67 4.60 0.77 0.27
C ASN A 67 4.54 2.22 -0.23
N GLU A 68 3.46 2.68 -0.87
CA GLU A 68 3.32 4.08 -1.28
C GLU A 68 3.38 5.07 -0.08
N ILE A 69 2.93 4.65 1.12
CA ILE A 69 3.00 5.46 2.35
C ILE A 69 4.32 5.23 3.10
N ASN A 70 4.74 3.97 3.19
CA ASN A 70 5.91 3.57 3.98
C ASN A 70 7.20 3.53 3.15
N GLN A 71 7.20 4.11 1.95
CA GLN A 71 8.39 4.08 1.11
C GLN A 71 9.48 4.89 1.80
N ALA A 72 10.69 4.34 1.83
CA ALA A 72 11.85 5.15 2.14
C ALA A 72 11.91 6.34 1.15
N PRO A 73 12.34 7.53 1.60
CA PRO A 73 12.59 8.65 0.69
C PRO A 73 13.60 8.23 -0.39
N SER A 74 13.57 8.91 -1.52
CA SER A 74 14.57 8.71 -2.56
C SER A 74 15.97 8.97 -2.01
N ASN A 75 16.98 8.26 -2.53
CA ASN A 75 18.36 8.49 -2.13
C ASN A 75 18.72 9.97 -2.35
N PRO A 76 19.38 10.62 -1.37
CA PRO A 76 19.82 12.00 -1.49
C PRO A 76 20.80 12.14 -2.65
N THR A 77 20.67 13.22 -3.43
CA THR A 77 21.59 13.50 -4.55
C THR A 77 22.75 14.39 -4.10
N THR A 78 22.54 15.20 -3.07
CA THR A 78 23.54 16.05 -2.45
C THR A 78 23.64 15.78 -0.94
N LEU A 79 24.73 16.23 -0.30
CA LEU A 79 24.89 16.11 1.15
C LEU A 79 23.82 16.90 1.93
N ALA A 80 23.31 17.99 1.36
CA ALA A 80 22.25 18.79 1.99
C ALA A 80 20.89 18.06 2.03
N ASP A 81 20.68 17.08 1.14
CA ASP A 81 19.46 16.28 1.09
C ASP A 81 19.49 15.12 2.11
N LEU A 82 20.63 14.86 2.76
CA LEU A 82 20.78 13.77 3.71
C LEU A 82 20.17 14.17 5.06
N GLU A 83 18.92 13.76 5.31
CA GLU A 83 18.28 13.92 6.61
C GLU A 83 18.66 12.77 7.56
N ILE A 84 19.42 13.10 8.60
CA ILE A 84 19.73 12.18 9.70
C ILE A 84 18.77 12.49 10.86
N PRO A 85 18.01 11.50 11.38
CA PRO A 85 17.17 11.72 12.55
C PRO A 85 17.97 12.20 13.76
N GLU A 86 17.40 13.11 14.56
CA GLU A 86 18.11 13.75 15.68
C GLU A 86 18.67 12.74 16.70
N CYS A 87 17.96 11.63 16.92
CA CYS A 87 18.41 10.55 17.80
C CYS A 87 19.69 9.86 17.34
N TYR A 88 20.08 10.02 16.07
CA TYR A 88 21.32 9.47 15.53
C TYR A 88 22.42 10.52 15.39
N LYS A 89 22.13 11.81 15.61
CA LYS A 89 23.15 12.86 15.53
C LYS A 89 24.00 12.96 16.79
N MET A 90 23.47 12.49 17.92
CA MET A 90 24.20 12.47 19.19
C MET A 90 25.03 11.19 19.33
N TYR A 91 26.29 11.34 19.74
CA TYR A 91 27.16 10.25 20.14
C TYR A 91 27.89 10.61 21.44
N GLU A 92 28.28 9.58 22.20
CA GLU A 92 29.10 9.74 23.39
C GLU A 92 30.57 9.73 22.97
N SER A 93 31.26 10.88 23.08
CA SER A 93 32.68 10.98 22.72
C SER A 93 33.58 10.50 23.85
N GLU A 94 33.19 10.81 25.09
CA GLU A 94 33.81 10.38 26.34
C GLU A 94 32.70 10.02 27.34
N PRO A 95 32.98 9.23 28.39
CA PRO A 95 31.97 8.88 29.39
C PRO A 95 31.25 10.12 29.93
N GLU A 96 29.92 10.14 29.80
CA GLU A 96 29.04 11.26 30.18
C GLU A 96 29.14 12.53 29.31
N ASN A 97 29.95 12.53 28.25
CA ASN A 97 30.07 13.64 27.31
C ASN A 97 29.42 13.30 25.97
N PHE A 98 28.36 14.04 25.62
CA PHE A 98 27.61 13.83 24.39
C PHE A 98 27.82 14.98 23.42
N GLU A 99 28.12 14.64 22.17
CA GLU A 99 28.36 15.57 21.07
C GLU A 99 27.40 15.32 19.92
N ASN A 100 27.12 16.38 19.14
CA ASN A 100 26.41 16.30 17.86
C ASN A 100 27.45 16.42 16.74
N PHE A 101 27.38 15.58 15.71
CA PHE A 101 28.31 15.66 14.58
C PHE A 101 27.83 16.58 13.47
#